data_AF-A0A511BBU1-F1
#
_entry.id   AF-A0A511BBU1-F1
#
_cell.length_a   1.000
_cell.length_b   1.000
_cell.length_c   1.000
_cell.angle_alpha   90.00
_cell.angle_beta   90.00
_cell.angle_gamma   90.00
#
_symmetry.space_group_name_H-M   'P 1'
#
loop_
_entity.id
_entity.type
_entity.pdbx_description
1 polymer ?
#
loop_
_entity_poly.entity_id
_entity_poly.type
_entity_poly.pdbx_seq_one_letter_code
_entity_poly.pdbx_strand_id
1 'polypeptide(L)'
;MSFLKPDQHFLFPDLPTSSEGVRGAAFGQAFSKLKTKLDLPAEITFHSFRHTVSTKLRNQNASFRELWIDRVLGHEASHRSQGTMNYTSSIDVQNLKSVIEALEFPMFKLDIPET
;
A
#
# COMPACT_ATOMS: atom_id res chain seq x y z
N MET A 1 25.46 -7.38 -6.01
CA MET A 1 25.82 -6.79 -4.70
C MET A 1 25.50 -7.82 -3.62
N SER A 2 26.48 -8.29 -2.86
CA SER A 2 26.23 -9.18 -1.71
C SER A 2 25.78 -8.31 -0.53
N PHE A 3 24.53 -8.43 -0.12
CA PHE A 3 23.99 -7.70 1.03
C PHE A 3 24.42 -8.32 2.38
N LEU A 4 25.04 -9.49 2.34
CA LEU A 4 25.60 -10.16 3.51
C LEU A 4 27.11 -10.15 3.37
N LYS A 5 27.79 -9.46 4.30
CA LYS A 5 29.20 -9.70 4.55
C LYS A 5 29.32 -10.97 5.40
N PRO A 6 30.40 -11.75 5.28
CA PRO A 6 30.72 -12.77 6.26
C PRO A 6 30.60 -12.16 7.68
N ASP A 7 30.17 -12.94 8.66
CA ASP A 7 30.18 -12.55 10.08
C ASP A 7 29.11 -11.53 10.52
N GLN A 8 28.24 -11.06 9.62
CA GLN A 8 27.15 -10.14 9.96
C GLN A 8 25.79 -10.85 10.03
N HIS A 9 25.13 -10.74 11.18
CA HIS A 9 23.81 -11.36 11.43
C HIS A 9 22.61 -10.55 10.91
N PHE A 10 22.84 -9.33 10.42
CA PHE A 10 21.77 -8.41 10.03
C PHE A 10 21.96 -7.81 8.65
N LEU A 11 20.86 -7.63 7.91
CA LEU A 11 20.83 -7.02 6.58
C LEU A 11 21.34 -5.57 6.58
N PHE A 12 21.09 -4.83 7.67
CA PHE A 12 21.57 -3.47 7.87
C PHE A 12 22.48 -3.45 9.10
N PRO A 13 23.77 -3.77 8.98
CA PRO A 13 24.68 -3.87 10.13
C PRO A 13 24.91 -2.53 10.81
N ASP A 14 24.94 -1.43 10.05
CA ASP A 14 25.25 -0.08 10.53
C ASP A 14 24.08 0.59 11.27
N LEU A 15 22.92 -0.07 11.33
CA LEU A 15 21.76 0.45 12.03
C LEU A 15 21.98 0.34 13.56
N PRO A 16 21.93 1.44 14.33
CA PRO A 16 22.18 1.38 15.75
C PRO A 16 21.11 0.57 16.48
N THR A 17 21.52 -0.10 17.54
CA THR A 17 20.63 -0.83 18.45
C THR A 17 20.30 0.09 19.61
N SER A 18 19.02 0.16 20.02
CA SER A 18 18.63 0.92 21.20
C SER A 18 19.17 0.27 22.49
N SER A 19 19.08 1.00 23.61
CA SER A 19 19.41 0.48 24.95
C SER A 19 18.66 -0.80 25.31
N GLU A 20 17.46 -0.99 24.75
CA GLU A 20 16.58 -2.14 24.96
C GLU A 20 16.83 -3.28 23.94
N GLY A 21 17.87 -3.19 23.11
CA GLY A 21 18.18 -4.20 22.10
C GLY A 21 17.31 -4.09 20.83
N VAL A 22 16.45 -3.07 20.71
CA VAL A 22 15.51 -2.92 19.60
C VAL A 22 16.12 -2.06 18.50
N ARG A 23 16.02 -2.51 17.25
CA ARG A 23 16.60 -1.83 16.07
C ARG A 23 15.56 -1.08 15.24
N GLY A 24 14.27 -1.32 15.49
CA GLY A 24 13.17 -0.71 14.71
C GLY A 24 13.09 0.81 14.84
N ALA A 25 13.32 1.36 16.04
CA ALA A 25 13.28 2.81 16.27
C ALA A 25 14.35 3.56 15.47
N ALA A 26 15.56 3.00 15.38
CA ALA A 26 16.64 3.55 14.56
C ALA A 26 16.27 3.59 13.07
N PHE A 27 15.55 2.59 12.58
CA PHE A 27 15.05 2.56 11.21
C PHE A 27 14.03 3.67 10.94
N GLY A 28 13.08 3.86 11.87
CA GLY A 28 12.11 4.96 11.79
C GLY A 28 12.78 6.34 11.78
N GLN A 29 13.80 6.55 12.62
CA GLN A 29 14.57 7.80 12.62
C GLN A 29 15.36 8.01 11.33
N ALA A 30 16.00 6.97 10.79
CA ALA A 30 16.71 7.04 9.52
C ALA A 30 15.75 7.42 8.37
N PHE A 31 14.55 6.84 8.36
CA PHE A 31 13.51 7.21 7.40
C PHE A 31 13.05 8.66 7.57
N SER A 32 12.81 9.12 8.80
CA SER A 32 12.42 10.52 9.06
C SER A 32 13.48 11.50 8.57
N LYS A 33 14.77 11.22 8.79
CA LYS A 33 15.88 12.04 8.26
C LYS A 33 15.88 12.07 6.74
N LEU A 34 15.69 10.92 6.09
CA LEU A 34 15.59 10.83 4.63
C LEU A 34 14.41 11.67 4.11
N LYS A 35 13.25 11.56 4.75
CA LYS A 35 12.06 12.33 4.40
C LYS A 35 12.30 13.84 4.46
N THR A 36 12.87 14.33 5.56
CA THR A 36 13.22 15.75 5.70
C THR A 36 14.21 16.20 4.63
N LYS A 37 15.20 15.37 4.29
CA LYS A 37 16.16 15.68 3.22
C LYS A 37 15.51 15.80 1.83
N LEU A 38 14.41 15.08 1.61
CA LEU A 38 13.64 15.09 0.37
C LEU A 38 12.53 16.14 0.35
N ASP A 39 12.47 17.02 1.36
CA ASP A 39 11.43 18.05 1.51
C ASP A 39 9.99 17.50 1.50
N LEU A 40 9.82 16.29 2.06
CA LEU A 40 8.53 15.63 2.13
C LEU A 40 7.76 16.03 3.40
N PRO A 41 6.42 16.15 3.33
CA PRO A 41 5.58 16.64 4.43
C PRO A 41 5.72 15.86 5.74
N ALA A 42 5.49 16.53 6.87
CA ALA A 42 5.62 15.97 8.22
C ALA A 42 4.66 14.80 8.48
N GLU A 43 3.51 14.80 7.79
CA GLU A 43 2.43 13.82 7.89
C GLU A 43 2.78 12.47 7.27
N ILE A 44 3.76 12.43 6.35
CA ILE A 44 4.25 11.18 5.77
C ILE A 44 5.07 10.44 6.83
N THR A 45 4.58 9.28 7.24
CA THR A 45 5.27 8.41 8.22
C THR A 45 5.86 7.20 7.52
N PHE A 46 6.65 6.40 8.24
CA PHE A 46 7.15 5.14 7.68
C PHE A 46 6.00 4.22 7.24
N HIS A 47 4.87 4.26 7.94
CA HIS A 47 3.67 3.49 7.59
C HIS A 47 3.04 3.95 6.27
N SER A 48 3.19 5.23 5.90
CA SER A 48 2.73 5.77 4.62
C SER A 48 3.35 5.05 3.42
N PHE A 49 4.59 4.55 3.54
CA PHE A 49 5.21 3.76 2.47
C PHE A 49 4.48 2.44 2.22
N ARG A 50 4.09 1.74 3.30
CA ARG A 50 3.30 0.50 3.23
C ARG A 50 1.93 0.76 2.62
N HIS A 51 1.30 1.90 2.91
CA HIS A 51 0.07 2.32 2.24
C HIS A 51 0.27 2.51 0.74
N THR A 52 1.32 3.24 0.32
CA THR A 52 1.60 3.46 -1.11
C THR A 52 1.78 2.14 -1.86
N VAL A 53 2.52 1.18 -1.30
CA VAL A 53 2.70 -0.14 -1.93
C VAL A 53 1.38 -0.89 -2.02
N SER A 54 0.58 -0.88 -0.96
CA SER A 54 -0.77 -1.49 -0.94
C SER A 54 -1.66 -0.90 -2.04
N THR A 55 -1.77 0.43 -2.10
CA THR A 55 -2.59 1.15 -3.08
C THR A 55 -2.12 0.83 -4.50
N LYS A 56 -0.81 0.83 -4.76
CA LYS A 56 -0.29 0.47 -6.08
C LYS A 56 -0.64 -0.96 -6.47
N LEU A 57 -0.42 -1.94 -5.60
CA LEU A 57 -0.73 -3.34 -5.89
C LEU A 57 -2.22 -3.55 -6.18
N ARG A 58 -3.11 -2.92 -5.40
CA ARG A 58 -4.57 -3.00 -5.60
C ARG A 58 -5.02 -2.36 -6.91
N ASN A 59 -4.33 -1.33 -7.37
CA ASN A 59 -4.69 -0.62 -8.59
C ASN A 59 -3.99 -1.14 -9.86
N GLN A 60 -2.90 -1.89 -9.72
CA GLN A 60 -2.10 -2.35 -10.87
C GLN A 60 -2.68 -3.58 -11.55
N ASN A 61 -3.33 -4.48 -10.80
CA ASN A 61 -3.96 -5.66 -11.37
C ASN A 61 -5.14 -6.14 -10.51
N ALA A 62 -6.35 -6.08 -11.09
CA ALA A 62 -7.58 -6.56 -10.46
C ALA A 62 -7.55 -8.07 -10.13
N SER A 63 -6.64 -8.85 -10.73
CA SER A 63 -6.46 -10.28 -10.42
C SER A 63 -5.68 -10.52 -9.12
N PHE A 64 -5.05 -9.51 -8.55
CA PHE A 64 -4.38 -9.65 -7.26
C PHE A 64 -5.42 -9.72 -6.15
N ARG A 65 -5.53 -10.90 -5.55
CA ARG A 65 -6.42 -11.11 -4.41
C ARG A 65 -5.92 -10.30 -3.22
N GLU A 66 -6.85 -9.70 -2.51
CA GLU A 66 -6.57 -8.91 -1.32
C GLU A 66 -5.75 -9.67 -0.28
N LEU A 67 -6.08 -10.95 -0.12
CA LEU A 67 -5.36 -11.90 0.71
C LEU A 67 -3.86 -11.97 0.40
N TRP A 68 -3.48 -11.92 -0.87
CA TRP A 68 -2.08 -12.01 -1.30
C TRP A 68 -1.34 -10.71 -1.00
N ILE A 69 -1.98 -9.57 -1.26
CA ILE A 69 -1.44 -8.24 -0.97
C ILE A 69 -1.21 -8.09 0.54
N ASP A 70 -2.20 -8.46 1.35
CA ASP A 70 -2.09 -8.42 2.81
C ASP A 70 -1.00 -9.34 3.34
N ARG A 71 -0.84 -10.54 2.77
CA ARG A 71 0.21 -11.47 3.17
C ARG A 71 1.61 -10.94 2.86
N VAL A 72 1.80 -10.27 1.72
CA VAL A 72 3.07 -9.62 1.31
C VAL A 72 3.40 -8.46 2.25
N LEU A 73 2.40 -7.67 2.62
CA LEU A 73 2.59 -6.55 3.53
C LEU A 73 2.80 -7.03 4.98
N GLY A 74 2.37 -8.25 5.31
CA GLY A 74 2.43 -8.81 6.66
C GLY A 74 1.26 -8.37 7.53
N HIS A 75 0.06 -8.22 6.96
CA HIS A 75 -1.19 -8.17 7.73
C HIS A 75 -1.67 -9.60 7.97
N GLU A 76 -2.30 -9.85 9.12
CA GLU A 76 -3.06 -11.07 9.27
C GLU A 76 -4.24 -11.09 8.29
N ALA A 77 -4.37 -12.23 7.61
CA ALA A 77 -5.42 -12.52 6.66
C ALA A 77 -6.76 -12.74 7.38
N SER A 78 -7.37 -11.67 7.86
CA SER A 78 -8.73 -11.70 8.41
C SER A 78 -9.65 -10.81 7.59
N HIS A 79 -10.96 -11.07 7.63
CA HIS A 79 -12.01 -10.18 7.08
C HIS A 79 -12.01 -8.77 7.71
N ARG A 80 -11.14 -8.52 8.71
CA ARG A 80 -10.87 -7.23 9.36
C ARG A 80 -9.42 -6.78 9.21
N SER A 81 -8.70 -7.22 8.17
CA SER A 81 -7.37 -6.68 7.92
C SER A 81 -7.50 -5.16 7.82
N GLN A 82 -6.60 -4.42 8.49
CA GLN A 82 -6.54 -2.96 8.31
C GLN A 82 -6.36 -2.60 6.82
N GLY A 83 -5.77 -3.56 6.06
CA GLY A 83 -5.85 -3.74 4.61
C GLY A 83 -7.19 -3.36 3.99
N THR A 84 -8.20 -4.15 4.35
CA THR A 84 -9.56 -4.12 3.81
C THR A 84 -10.38 -2.95 4.35
N MET A 85 -10.20 -2.56 5.62
CA MET A 85 -11.04 -1.52 6.26
C MET A 85 -10.61 -0.08 5.97
N ASN A 86 -9.32 0.19 5.73
CA ASN A 86 -8.82 1.56 5.59
C ASN A 86 -8.29 1.93 4.20
N TYR A 87 -8.07 0.97 3.28
CA TYR A 87 -7.34 1.24 2.02
C TYR A 87 -8.18 1.15 0.75
N THR A 88 -9.49 0.90 0.87
CA THR A 88 -10.44 0.99 -0.24
C THR A 88 -10.80 2.44 -0.60
N SER A 89 -10.33 3.43 0.18
CA SER A 89 -10.56 4.85 -0.07
C SER A 89 -9.67 5.46 -1.18
N SER A 90 -8.71 4.70 -1.72
CA SER A 90 -7.75 5.18 -2.74
C SER A 90 -7.79 4.33 -4.03
N ILE A 91 -8.98 4.01 -4.52
CA ILE A 91 -9.14 3.38 -5.84
C ILE A 91 -8.87 4.43 -6.91
N ASP A 92 -8.03 4.09 -7.90
CA ASP A 92 -7.74 4.94 -9.04
C ASP A 92 -9.01 5.15 -9.89
N VAL A 93 -9.23 6.40 -10.32
CA VAL A 93 -10.37 6.78 -11.16
C VAL A 93 -10.44 5.95 -12.45
N GLN A 94 -9.31 5.49 -13.00
CA GLN A 94 -9.31 4.61 -14.17
C GLN A 94 -9.93 3.25 -13.89
N ASN A 95 -9.65 2.67 -12.72
CA ASN A 95 -10.27 1.41 -12.32
C ASN A 95 -11.77 1.58 -12.04
N LEU A 96 -12.18 2.70 -11.43
CA LEU A 96 -13.60 3.03 -11.25
C LEU A 96 -14.31 3.18 -12.60
N LYS A 97 -13.67 3.84 -13.57
CA LYS A 97 -14.18 3.97 -14.94
C LYS A 97 -14.37 2.60 -15.59
N SER A 98 -13.38 1.69 -15.51
CA SER A 98 -13.52 0.34 -16.08
C SER A 98 -14.65 -0.46 -15.44
N VAL A 99 -14.89 -0.31 -14.13
CA VAL A 99 -16.03 -0.93 -13.45
C VAL A 99 -17.36 -0.35 -13.94
N ILE A 100 -17.45 0.97 -14.10
CA ILE A 100 -18.63 1.65 -14.65
C ILE A 100 -18.91 1.20 -16.09
N GLU A 101 -17.86 1.11 -16.92
CA GLU A 101 -17.96 0.69 -18.32
C GLU A 101 -18.33 -0.80 -18.47
N ALA A 102 -18.07 -1.62 -17.44
CA ALA A 102 -18.47 -3.02 -17.40
C ALA A 102 -19.96 -3.22 -17.02
N LEU A 103 -20.68 -2.15 -16.64
CA LEU A 103 -22.12 -2.23 -16.34
C LEU A 103 -22.91 -2.31 -17.65
N GLU A 104 -23.52 -3.46 -17.92
CA GLU A 104 -24.51 -3.59 -18.98
C GLU A 104 -25.90 -3.23 -18.45
N PHE A 105 -26.48 -2.16 -18.98
CA PHE A 105 -27.86 -1.80 -18.70
C PHE A 105 -28.78 -2.33 -19.81
N PRO A 106 -29.91 -2.98 -19.48
CA PRO A 106 -30.92 -3.30 -20.47
C PRO A 106 -31.44 -1.99 -21.08
N MET A 107 -31.44 -1.94 -22.42
CA MET A 107 -31.87 -0.76 -23.16
C MET A 107 -33.37 -0.53 -22.93
N PHE A 108 -33.70 0.40 -22.03
CA PHE A 108 -35.08 0.82 -21.82
C PHE A 108 -35.48 1.76 -22.96
N LYS A 109 -36.24 1.23 -23.93
CA LYS A 109 -36.88 2.06 -24.94
C LYS A 109 -38.15 2.66 -24.35
N LEU A 110 -38.16 3.97 -24.23
CA LEU A 110 -39.33 4.75 -23.86
C LEU A 110 -39.82 5.38 -25.15
N ASP A 111 -40.90 4.84 -25.73
CA ASP A 111 -41.51 5.41 -26.92
C ASP A 111 -42.16 6.74 -26.52
N ILE A 112 -41.57 7.84 -26.99
CA ILE A 112 -42.12 9.17 -26.80
C ILE A 112 -43.22 9.36 -27.85
N PRO A 113 -44.49 9.58 -27.47
CA PRO A 113 -45.55 9.81 -28.43
C PRO A 113 -45.28 11.11 -29.21
N GLU A 114 -45.37 11.04 -30.54
CA GLU A 114 -45.35 12.22 -31.40
C GLU A 114 -46.53 13.14 -31.03
N THR A 115 -46.26 14.44 -30.97
CA THR A 115 -47.21 15.49 -30.55
C THR A 115 -48.14 15.87 -31.68
#